data_AF-A0A1M3KQE7-F1
#
_entry.id   AF-A0A1M3KQE7-F1
#
_cell.length_a   1.000
_cell.length_b   1.000
_cell.length_c   1.000
_cell.angle_alpha   90.00
_cell.angle_beta   90.00
_cell.angle_gamma   90.00
#
_symmetry.space_group_name_H-M   'P 1'
#
loop_
_entity.id
_entity.type
_entity.pdbx_description
1 polymer ?
#
loop_
_entity_poly.entity_id
_entity_poly.type
_entity_poly.pdbx_seq_one_letter_code
_entity_poly.pdbx_strand_id
1 'polypeptide(L)'
;MMQLEEQPRRRRVMDTSNGEARRAVAETVARFSFWRLDLARFSALAERRFTADDRNTMLARCAEIEAELLAARTELIVGLAEAPQRVSGHSRVVDVERALDNIEASVKQLRGKLTQ
;
A
#
# COMPACT_ATOMS: atom_id res chain seq x y z
N MET A 1 -40.68 -49.78 -5.29
CA MET A 1 -39.87 -49.02 -6.27
C MET A 1 -39.37 -47.76 -5.59
N MET A 2 -38.06 -47.67 -5.34
CA MET A 2 -37.41 -46.46 -4.83
C MET A 2 -36.99 -45.61 -6.02
N GLN A 3 -37.37 -44.34 -6.05
CA GLN A 3 -36.70 -43.31 -6.84
C GLN A 3 -36.00 -42.38 -5.85
N LEU A 4 -34.71 -42.62 -5.67
CA LEU A 4 -33.79 -41.68 -5.02
C LEU A 4 -33.45 -40.62 -6.07
N GLU A 5 -34.08 -39.46 -5.98
CA GLU A 5 -33.70 -38.29 -6.77
C GLU A 5 -32.30 -37.84 -6.34
N GLU A 6 -31.30 -38.12 -7.18
CA GLU A 6 -29.96 -37.55 -7.04
C GLU A 6 -30.02 -36.03 -7.27
N GLN A 7 -30.02 -35.27 -6.18
CA GLN A 7 -29.81 -33.83 -6.26
C GLN A 7 -28.41 -33.55 -6.85
N PRO A 8 -28.29 -32.72 -7.91
CA PRO A 8 -27.00 -32.38 -8.49
C PRO A 8 -26.16 -31.64 -7.46
N ARG A 9 -25.02 -32.24 -7.08
CA ARG A 9 -24.03 -31.64 -6.17
C ARG A 9 -23.62 -30.26 -6.69
N ARG A 10 -24.09 -29.20 -6.04
CA ARG A 10 -23.65 -27.82 -6.29
C ARG A 10 -22.12 -27.79 -6.25
N ARG A 11 -21.49 -27.54 -7.41
CA ARG A 11 -20.04 -27.29 -7.49
C ARG A 11 -19.72 -26.16 -6.51
N ARG A 12 -18.85 -26.41 -5.54
CA ARG A 12 -18.27 -25.35 -4.69
C ARG A 12 -17.54 -24.38 -5.61
N VAL A 13 -18.12 -23.20 -5.84
CA VAL A 13 -17.42 -22.08 -6.45
C VAL A 13 -16.37 -21.65 -5.43
N MET A 14 -15.11 -21.94 -5.71
CA MET A 14 -14.01 -21.58 -4.83
C MET A 14 -13.82 -20.06 -4.90
N ASP A 15 -14.02 -19.37 -3.78
CA ASP A 15 -13.79 -17.94 -3.70
C ASP A 15 -12.28 -17.65 -3.83
N THR A 16 -11.91 -17.10 -4.97
CA THR A 16 -10.53 -16.76 -5.34
C THR A 16 -10.21 -15.28 -5.12
N SER A 17 -11.19 -14.49 -4.67
CA SER A 17 -11.09 -13.02 -4.54
C SER A 17 -9.95 -12.59 -3.61
N ASN A 18 -9.71 -13.30 -2.51
CA ASN A 18 -8.62 -13.01 -1.58
C ASN A 18 -7.24 -13.27 -2.23
N GLY A 19 -7.10 -14.34 -3.01
CA GLY A 19 -5.86 -14.65 -3.72
C GLY A 19 -5.59 -13.67 -4.87
N GLU A 20 -6.64 -13.17 -5.51
CA GLU A 20 -6.55 -12.10 -6.52
C GLU A 20 -6.17 -10.77 -5.87
N ALA A 21 -6.85 -10.36 -4.80
CA ALA A 21 -6.55 -9.14 -4.06
C ALA A 21 -5.13 -9.13 -3.49
N ARG A 22 -4.66 -10.26 -2.94
CA ARG A 22 -3.27 -10.39 -2.47
C ARG A 22 -2.25 -10.17 -3.58
N ARG A 23 -2.50 -10.73 -4.77
CA ARG A 23 -1.61 -10.57 -5.92
C ARG A 23 -1.61 -9.12 -6.42
N ALA A 24 -2.79 -8.51 -6.51
CA ALA A 24 -2.94 -7.13 -6.96
C ALA A 24 -2.17 -6.12 -6.09
N VAL A 25 -2.10 -6.35 -4.77
CA VAL A 25 -1.41 -5.41 -3.85
C VAL A 25 0.01 -5.83 -3.45
N ALA A 26 0.50 -6.99 -3.89
CA ALA A 26 1.73 -7.58 -3.36
C ALA A 26 2.94 -6.67 -3.54
N GLU A 27 3.07 -6.09 -4.72
CA GLU A 27 4.19 -5.20 -5.06
C GLU A 27 4.16 -3.91 -4.24
N THR A 28 3.01 -3.25 -4.16
CA THR A 28 2.81 -2.05 -3.33
C THR A 28 3.16 -2.30 -1.87
N VAL A 29 2.70 -3.43 -1.31
CA VAL A 29 2.97 -3.80 0.08
C VAL A 29 4.45 -4.07 0.34
N ALA A 30 5.18 -4.64 -0.62
CA ALA A 30 6.61 -4.91 -0.48
C ALA A 30 7.43 -3.62 -0.27
N ARG A 31 6.98 -2.49 -0.83
CA ARG A 31 7.66 -1.19 -0.71
C ARG A 31 7.46 -0.51 0.64
N PHE A 32 6.37 -0.84 1.36
CA PHE A 32 5.99 -0.16 2.62
C PHE A 32 7.06 -0.25 3.72
N SER A 33 7.74 -1.39 3.84
CA SER A 33 8.74 -1.61 4.89
C SER A 33 9.88 -0.60 4.80
N PHE A 34 10.34 -0.30 3.58
CA PHE A 34 11.42 0.64 3.34
C PHE A 34 11.01 2.07 3.67
N TRP A 35 9.85 2.52 3.17
CA TRP A 35 9.33 3.86 3.46
C TRP A 35 9.12 4.09 4.95
N ARG A 36 8.51 3.13 5.65
CA ARG A 36 8.25 3.25 7.08
C ARG A 36 9.53 3.31 7.90
N LEU A 37 10.55 2.53 7.53
CA LEU A 37 11.84 2.56 8.21
C LEU A 37 12.54 3.91 8.02
N ASP A 38 12.58 4.42 6.79
CA ASP A 38 13.17 5.73 6.48
C ASP A 38 12.46 6.85 7.23
N LEU A 39 11.13 6.87 7.18
CA LEU A 39 10.32 7.90 7.85
C LEU A 39 10.47 7.84 9.37
N ALA A 40 10.50 6.64 9.96
CA ALA A 40 10.72 6.49 11.40
C ALA A 40 12.11 6.99 11.81
N ARG A 41 13.14 6.62 11.05
CA ARG A 41 14.53 7.05 11.28
C ARG A 41 14.66 8.57 11.18
N PHE A 42 14.15 9.17 10.12
CA PHE A 42 14.28 10.61 9.90
C PHE A 42 13.39 11.43 10.83
N SER A 43 12.20 10.92 11.20
CA SER A 43 11.40 11.57 12.24
C SER A 43 12.18 11.63 13.55
N ALA A 44 12.84 10.54 13.97
CA ALA A 44 13.66 10.54 15.17
C ALA A 44 14.89 11.46 15.07
N LEU A 45 15.47 11.60 13.88
CA LEU A 45 16.59 12.52 13.63
C LEU A 45 16.12 13.99 13.68
N ALA A 46 14.95 14.29 13.13
CA ALA A 46 14.36 15.63 13.10
C ALA A 46 13.98 16.15 14.50
N GLU A 47 13.73 15.27 15.48
CA GLU A 47 13.52 15.63 16.89
C GLU A 47 14.82 15.99 17.63
N ARG A 48 15.99 15.76 17.02
CA ARG A 48 17.30 16.05 17.59
C ARG A 48 17.94 17.24 16.88
N ARG A 49 19.09 17.69 17.37
CA ARG A 49 19.91 18.68 16.66
C ARG A 49 20.52 18.01 15.43
N PHE A 50 20.14 18.47 14.24
CA PHE A 50 20.64 17.98 12.95
C PHE A 50 21.42 19.07 12.21
N THR A 51 22.30 18.66 11.30
CA THR A 51 23.08 19.57 10.47
C THR A 51 22.30 20.01 9.22
N ALA A 52 22.78 21.03 8.53
CA ALA A 52 22.21 21.41 7.24
C ALA A 52 22.30 20.28 6.19
N ASP A 53 23.35 19.45 6.27
CA ASP A 53 23.53 18.30 5.39
C ASP A 53 22.51 17.19 5.67
N ASP A 54 22.27 16.88 6.96
CA ASP A 54 21.22 15.96 7.39
C ASP A 54 19.85 16.42 6.88
N ARG A 55 19.57 17.74 6.99
CA ARG A 55 18.33 18.34 6.49
C ARG A 55 18.16 18.12 4.99
N ASN A 56 19.18 18.40 4.21
CA ASN A 56 19.15 18.23 2.75
C ASN A 56 18.95 16.76 2.36
N THR A 57 19.64 15.84 3.05
CA THR A 57 19.49 14.40 2.86
C THR A 57 18.07 13.93 3.16
N MET A 58 17.50 14.36 4.30
CA MET A 58 16.13 14.02 4.66
C MET A 58 15.10 14.57 3.67
N LEU A 59 15.28 15.81 3.20
CA LEU A 59 14.40 16.42 2.19
C LEU A 59 14.48 15.72 0.84
N ALA A 60 15.69 15.36 0.40
CA ALA A 60 15.89 14.60 -0.83
C ALA A 60 15.18 13.24 -0.74
N ARG A 61 15.36 12.51 0.37
CA ARG A 61 14.70 11.22 0.55
C ARG A 61 13.18 11.34 0.69
N CYS A 62 12.66 12.42 1.27
CA CYS A 62 11.21 12.70 1.24
C CYS A 62 10.69 12.83 -0.20
N ALA A 63 11.40 13.57 -1.06
CA ALA A 63 11.01 13.73 -2.46
C ALA A 63 11.05 12.41 -3.24
N GLU A 64 12.04 11.56 -2.97
CA GLU A 64 12.10 10.20 -3.55
C GLU A 64 10.90 9.36 -3.11
N ILE A 65 10.57 9.34 -1.82
CA ILE A 65 9.39 8.61 -1.31
C ILE A 65 8.10 9.14 -1.94
N GLU A 66 7.96 10.45 -2.13
CA GLU A 66 6.78 11.05 -2.81
C GLU A 66 6.66 10.55 -4.26
N ALA A 67 7.77 10.47 -5.00
CA ALA A 67 7.78 9.93 -6.35
C ALA A 67 7.46 8.43 -6.39
N GLU A 68 8.05 7.65 -5.47
CA GLU A 68 7.80 6.21 -5.32
C GLU A 68 6.34 5.91 -4.92
N LEU A 69 5.74 6.75 -4.07
CA LEU A 69 4.33 6.66 -3.68
C LEU A 69 3.40 6.92 -4.87
N LEU A 70 3.69 7.95 -5.68
CA LEU A 70 2.92 8.25 -6.87
C LEU A 70 2.97 7.07 -7.86
N ALA A 71 4.16 6.53 -8.12
CA ALA A 71 4.32 5.36 -8.97
C ALA A 71 3.54 4.15 -8.45
N ALA A 72 3.64 3.87 -7.14
CA ALA A 72 2.92 2.75 -6.52
C ALA A 72 1.39 2.91 -6.56
N ARG A 73 0.88 4.14 -6.43
CA ARG A 73 -0.55 4.44 -6.61
C ARG A 73 -0.98 4.19 -8.05
N THR A 74 -0.22 4.68 -9.02
CA THR A 74 -0.51 4.48 -10.44
C THR A 74 -0.53 2.99 -10.80
N GLU A 75 0.48 2.24 -10.38
CA GLU A 75 0.56 0.79 -10.58
C GLU A 75 -0.62 0.06 -9.94
N LEU A 76 -1.00 0.43 -8.71
CA LEU A 76 -2.15 -0.15 -8.02
C LEU A 76 -3.45 0.13 -8.80
N ILE A 77 -3.67 1.37 -9.25
CA ILE A 77 -4.87 1.74 -10.02
C ILE A 77 -4.94 0.96 -11.34
N VAL A 78 -3.83 0.88 -12.08
CA VAL A 78 -3.76 0.12 -13.33
C VAL A 78 -4.03 -1.37 -13.07
N GLY A 79 -3.38 -1.94 -12.06
CA GLY A 79 -3.58 -3.35 -11.69
C GLY A 79 -5.01 -3.66 -11.23
N LEU A 80 -5.68 -2.73 -10.56
CA LEU A 80 -7.08 -2.88 -10.15
C LEU A 80 -8.06 -2.70 -11.32
N ALA A 81 -7.74 -1.84 -12.29
CA ALA A 81 -8.56 -1.66 -13.49
C ALA A 81 -8.57 -2.92 -14.37
N GLU A 82 -7.47 -3.69 -14.37
CA GLU A 82 -7.36 -4.97 -15.07
C GLU A 82 -7.91 -6.15 -14.25
N ALA A 83 -8.15 -5.96 -12.94
CA ALA A 83 -8.65 -7.00 -12.06
C ALA A 83 -10.18 -7.18 -12.14
N PRO A 84 -10.71 -8.36 -11.79
CA PRO A 84 -12.15 -8.55 -11.63
C PRO A 84 -12.76 -7.53 -10.65
N GLN A 85 -13.94 -6.97 -10.94
CA GLN A 85 -14.56 -5.92 -10.10
C GLN A 85 -14.67 -6.26 -8.60
N ARG A 86 -14.83 -7.55 -8.27
CA ARG A 86 -14.85 -8.06 -6.88
C ARG A 86 -13.55 -7.77 -6.10
N VAL A 87 -12.45 -7.48 -6.78
CA VAL A 87 -11.14 -7.18 -6.20
C VAL A 87 -11.02 -5.70 -5.83
N SER A 88 -11.54 -4.79 -6.65
CA SER A 88 -11.40 -3.33 -6.43
C SER A 88 -12.05 -2.86 -5.13
N GLY A 89 -13.13 -3.49 -4.68
CA GLY A 89 -13.79 -3.21 -3.39
C GLY A 89 -13.35 -4.13 -2.24
N HIS A 90 -12.33 -4.96 -2.45
CA HIS A 90 -11.91 -5.92 -1.44
C HIS A 90 -11.23 -5.20 -0.27
N SER A 91 -11.57 -5.54 0.98
CA SER A 91 -11.08 -4.86 2.19
C SER A 91 -9.56 -4.67 2.23
N ARG A 92 -8.82 -5.68 1.77
CA ARG A 92 -7.35 -5.64 1.68
C ARG A 92 -6.79 -4.59 0.71
N VAL A 93 -7.51 -4.25 -0.36
CA VAL A 93 -7.15 -3.14 -1.26
C VAL A 93 -7.33 -1.82 -0.52
N VAL A 94 -8.49 -1.65 0.13
CA VAL A 94 -8.79 -0.47 0.95
C VAL A 94 -7.75 -0.27 2.07
N ASP A 95 -7.30 -1.35 2.71
CA ASP A 95 -6.24 -1.29 3.74
C ASP A 95 -4.90 -0.78 3.17
N VAL A 96 -4.58 -1.16 1.92
CA VAL A 96 -3.35 -0.72 1.24
C VAL A 96 -3.45 0.73 0.80
N GLU A 97 -4.59 1.18 0.28
CA GLU A 97 -4.84 2.58 -0.03
C GLU A 97 -4.70 3.46 1.21
N ARG A 98 -5.34 3.06 2.33
CA ARG A 98 -5.19 3.77 3.61
C ARG A 98 -3.74 3.79 4.09
N ALA A 99 -3.01 2.70 3.89
CA ALA A 99 -1.59 2.66 4.25
C ALA A 99 -0.74 3.61 3.40
N LEU A 100 -1.04 3.77 2.10
CA LEU A 100 -0.41 4.77 1.24
C LEU A 100 -0.70 6.19 1.74
N ASP A 101 -1.97 6.49 2.06
CA ASP A 101 -2.37 7.80 2.60
C ASP A 101 -1.61 8.14 3.90
N ASN A 102 -1.45 7.17 4.79
CA ASN A 102 -0.71 7.36 6.04
C ASN A 102 0.78 7.64 5.82
N ILE A 103 1.40 7.00 4.82
CA ILE A 103 2.82 7.23 4.48
C ILE A 103 2.97 8.62 3.87
N GLU A 104 2.08 9.02 2.96
CA GLU A 104 2.06 10.37 2.39
C GLU A 104 1.90 11.45 3.48
N ALA A 105 0.98 11.25 4.43
CA ALA A 105 0.80 12.15 5.56
C ALA A 105 2.07 12.27 6.41
N SER A 106 2.75 11.15 6.66
CA SER A 106 4.01 11.11 7.40
C SER A 106 5.14 11.85 6.68
N VAL A 107 5.23 11.72 5.35
CA VAL A 107 6.19 12.48 4.54
C VAL A 107 5.92 13.99 4.64
N LYS A 108 4.66 14.42 4.45
CA LYS A 108 4.28 15.83 4.56
C LYS A 108 4.59 16.40 5.94
N GLN A 109 4.32 15.64 7.00
CA GLN A 109 4.65 16.05 8.36
C GLN A 109 6.16 16.22 8.56
N LEU A 110 6.97 15.25 8.11
CA LEU A 110 8.43 15.32 8.21
C LEU A 110 8.98 16.52 7.43
N ARG A 111 8.54 16.71 6.18
CA ARG A 111 8.92 17.88 5.38
C ARG A 111 8.59 19.19 6.08
N GLY A 112 7.39 19.31 6.63
CA GLY A 112 6.96 20.48 7.39
C GLY A 112 7.91 20.83 8.53
N LYS A 113 8.34 19.82 9.31
CA LYS A 113 9.33 20.00 10.39
C LYS A 113 10.69 20.44 9.88
N LEU A 114 11.13 19.91 8.73
CA LEU A 114 12.43 20.24 8.16
C LEU A 114 12.46 21.63 7.54
N THR A 115 11.33 22.19 7.13
CA THR A 115 11.28 23.51 6.46
C THR A 115 11.02 24.69 7.39
N GLN A 116 10.62 24.43 8.63
CA GLN A 116 10.49 25.45 9.69
C GLN A 116 11.86 25.87 10.24
#